data_AF-A0A8X6TF10-F1
#
_entry.id   AF-A0A8X6TF10-F1
#
_cell.length_a   1.000
_cell.length_b   1.000
_cell.length_c   1.000
_cell.angle_alpha   90.00
_cell.angle_beta   90.00
_cell.angle_gamma   90.00
#
_symmetry.space_group_name_H-M   'P 1'
#
loop_
_entity.id
_entity.type
_entity.pdbx_description
1 polymer ?
#
loop_
_entity_poly.entity_id
_entity_poly.type
_entity_poly.pdbx_seq_one_letter_code
_entity_poly.pdbx_strand_id
1 'polypeptide(L)'
;MYARWISPCTIVEKRSAHSYLVQMSDNSVKHIHANKIRKLNIQTNNIRVIYEIDIDFGDIENTPATKCTPTDETYIKEHLNSSHLKSDQKQAVIDLLIKNQAIIP
;
A
#
# COMPACT_ATOMS: atom_id res chain seq x y z
N MET A 1 17.06 6.99 21.36
CA MET A 1 17.09 6.63 19.92
C MET A 1 15.90 5.73 19.65
N TYR A 2 14.92 6.20 18.89
CA TYR A 2 13.65 5.48 18.69
C TYR A 2 13.73 4.56 17.47
N ALA A 3 13.14 3.37 17.57
CA ALA A 3 13.03 2.47 16.43
C ALA A 3 11.96 3.01 15.48
N ARG A 4 12.36 3.45 14.29
CA ARG A 4 11.43 3.78 13.20
C ARG A 4 11.31 2.62 12.25
N TRP A 5 10.11 2.48 11.68
CA TRP A 5 9.94 1.62 10.52
C TRP A 5 10.78 2.17 9.37
N ILE A 6 11.52 1.29 8.70
CA ILE A 6 12.27 1.65 7.50
C ILE A 6 11.41 1.19 6.31
N SER A 7 11.32 2.05 5.30
CA SER A 7 10.63 1.87 4.02
C SER A 7 10.81 0.45 3.43
N PRO A 8 9.91 -0.05 2.55
CA PRO A 8 10.10 -1.29 1.79
C PRO A 8 11.55 -1.56 1.40
N CYS A 9 12.04 -2.74 1.77
CA CYS A 9 13.38 -3.20 1.44
C CYS A 9 13.31 -4.55 0.73
N THR A 10 14.29 -4.81 -0.11
CA THR A 10 14.34 -6.04 -0.92
C THR A 10 15.33 -7.02 -0.31
N ILE A 11 14.92 -8.28 -0.14
CA ILE A 11 15.83 -9.34 0.29
C ILE A 11 16.66 -9.76 -0.94
N VAL A 12 17.98 -9.56 -0.86
CA VAL A 12 18.92 -9.91 -1.93
C VAL A 12 19.33 -11.37 -1.81
N GLU A 13 19.65 -11.81 -0.60
CA GLU A 13 20.20 -13.16 -0.37
C GLU A 13 19.82 -13.67 1.03
N LYS A 14 19.55 -14.96 1.15
CA LYS A 14 19.43 -15.63 2.46
C LYS A 14 20.81 -16.13 2.90
N ARG A 15 21.34 -15.58 4.00
CA ARG A 15 22.66 -15.95 4.54
C ARG A 15 22.59 -17.14 5.51
N SER A 16 21.51 -17.24 6.29
CA SER A 16 21.30 -18.37 7.21
C SER A 16 19.81 -18.65 7.40
N ALA A 17 19.47 -19.62 8.26
CA ALA A 17 18.09 -19.90 8.65
C ALA A 17 17.34 -18.65 9.16
N HIS A 18 18.06 -17.72 9.82
CA HIS A 18 17.46 -16.57 10.48
C HIS A 18 18.10 -15.23 10.10
N SER A 19 18.88 -15.16 9.02
CA SER A 19 19.53 -13.91 8.62
C SER A 19 19.60 -13.75 7.10
N TYR A 20 19.42 -12.49 6.67
CA TYR A 20 19.25 -12.11 5.28
C TYR A 20 20.12 -10.90 4.96
N LEU A 21 20.62 -10.84 3.73
CA LEU A 21 21.08 -9.58 3.15
C LEU A 21 19.90 -8.84 2.56
N VAL A 22 19.74 -7.60 2.99
CA VAL A 22 18.63 -6.73 2.62
C VAL A 22 19.21 -5.48 1.97
N GLN A 23 18.74 -5.18 0.76
CA GLN A 23 18.97 -3.92 0.10
C GLN A 23 17.95 -2.90 0.61
N MET A 24 18.47 -1.86 1.22
CA MET A 24 17.73 -0.71 1.72
C MET A 24 17.38 0.26 0.59
N SER A 25 16.52 1.24 0.87
CA SER A 25 16.11 2.27 -0.10
C SER A 25 17.26 3.15 -0.59
N ASP A 26 18.33 3.30 0.20
CA ASP A 26 19.56 4.01 -0.14
C ASP A 26 20.55 3.16 -0.97
N ASN A 27 20.11 2.00 -1.48
CA ASN A 27 20.93 0.97 -2.12
C ASN A 27 22.02 0.37 -1.22
N SER A 28 22.06 0.69 0.08
CA SER A 28 22.97 0.02 1.00
C SER A 28 22.51 -1.42 1.26
N VAL A 29 23.47 -2.34 1.37
CA VAL A 29 23.19 -3.74 1.69
C VAL A 29 23.56 -3.99 3.14
N LYS A 30 22.59 -4.44 3.94
CA LYS A 30 22.77 -4.72 5.37
C LYS A 30 22.43 -6.16 5.69
N HIS A 31 23.16 -6.72 6.65
CA HIS A 31 22.86 -8.02 7.23
C HIS A 31 21.84 -7.85 8.36
N ILE A 32 20.67 -8.46 8.22
CA ILE A 32 19.55 -8.28 9.14
C ILE A 32 19.02 -9.64 9.61
N HIS A 33 18.76 -9.75 10.91
CA HIS A 33 18.12 -10.91 11.50
C HIS A 33 16.61 -10.94 11.19
N ALA A 34 16.04 -12.13 10.97
CA ALA A 34 14.63 -12.34 10.60
C ALA A 34 13.65 -11.61 11.52
N ASN A 35 13.91 -11.57 12.84
CA ASN A 35 13.07 -10.88 13.82
C ASN A 35 12.94 -9.36 13.59
N LYS A 36 13.84 -8.76 12.82
CA LYS A 36 13.83 -7.33 12.48
C LYS A 36 13.20 -7.04 11.11
N ILE A 37 12.74 -8.06 10.40
CA ILE A 37 12.09 -7.95 9.09
C ILE A 37 10.63 -8.35 9.24
N ARG A 38 9.76 -7.76 8.42
CA ARG A 38 8.35 -8.12 8.30
C ARG A 38 8.01 -8.25 6.82
N LYS A 39 7.16 -9.22 6.46
CA LYS A 39 6.63 -9.32 5.10
C LYS A 39 5.76 -8.10 4.84
N LEU A 40 6.04 -7.38 3.76
CA LEU A 40 5.19 -6.31 3.29
C LEU A 40 4.02 -6.93 2.51
N ASN A 41 2.91 -7.17 3.22
CA ASN A 41 1.67 -7.59 2.59
C ASN A 41 0.82 -6.34 2.35
N ILE A 42 0.83 -5.84 1.12
CA ILE A 42 -0.06 -4.76 0.72
C ILE A 42 -1.44 -5.39 0.48
N GLN A 43 -2.24 -5.48 1.54
CA GLN A 43 -3.65 -5.83 1.45
C GLN A 43 -4.46 -4.58 1.78
N THR A 44 -5.10 -4.00 0.77
CA THR A 44 -6.05 -2.90 0.93
C THR A 44 -7.37 -3.43 1.47
N ASN A 45 -7.40 -3.75 2.77
CA ASN A 45 -8.65 -4.08 3.45
C ASN A 45 -9.41 -2.82 3.90
N ASN A 46 -8.77 -1.65 3.87
CA ASN A 46 -9.34 -0.37 4.26
C ASN A 46 -8.74 0.78 3.45
N ILE A 47 -9.58 1.74 3.06
CA ILE A 47 -9.16 3.05 2.55
C ILE A 47 -8.99 3.95 3.77
N ARG A 48 -7.84 4.60 3.91
CA ARG A 48 -7.59 5.59 4.96
C ARG A 48 -7.11 6.89 4.35
N VAL A 49 -7.49 7.99 4.97
CA VAL A 49 -6.99 9.33 4.67
C VAL A 49 -5.84 9.59 5.64
N ILE A 50 -4.70 10.00 5.10
CA ILE A 50 -3.56 10.45 5.88
C ILE A 50 -3.56 11.98 5.80
N TYR A 51 -3.55 12.66 6.93
CA TYR A 51 -3.46 14.12 6.97
C TYR A 51 -1.98 14.55 7.03
N GLU A 52 -1.67 15.77 6.59
CA GLU A 52 -0.29 16.29 6.60
C GLU A 52 0.35 16.31 8.00
N ILE A 53 -0.47 16.32 9.06
CA ILE A 53 -0.02 16.28 10.46
C ILE A 53 0.42 14.88 10.91
N ASP A 54 0.09 13.82 10.16
CA ASP A 54 0.36 12.43 10.52
C ASP A 54 1.79 12.01 10.12
N ILE A 55 2.79 12.58 10.79
CA ILE A 55 4.23 12.36 10.47
C ILE A 55 4.77 10.97 10.85
N ASP A 56 4.01 10.16 11.59
CA ASP A 56 4.44 8.86 12.11
C ASP A 56 4.64 7.79 11.02
N PHE A 57 4.10 8.01 9.81
CA PHE A 57 4.18 7.09 8.69
C PHE A 57 5.49 7.22 7.87
N GLY A 58 6.28 8.27 8.11
CA GLY A 58 7.48 8.57 7.33
C GLY A 58 7.16 9.04 5.90
N ASP A 59 8.11 8.89 4.99
CA ASP A 59 7.94 9.29 3.59
C ASP A 59 6.93 8.38 2.89
N ILE A 60 5.87 8.99 2.35
CA ILE A 60 4.79 8.29 1.64
C ILE A 60 5.13 8.29 0.16
N GLU A 61 5.45 7.10 -0.36
CA GLU A 61 5.62 6.89 -1.79
C GLU A 61 4.24 6.68 -2.44
N ASN A 62 3.93 7.49 -3.45
CA ASN A 62 2.72 7.32 -4.23
C ASN A 62 2.85 6.05 -5.07
N THR A 63 1.76 5.28 -5.16
CA THR A 63 1.72 4.19 -6.14
C THR A 63 1.85 4.82 -7.52
N PRO A 64 2.83 4.41 -8.35
CA PRO A 64 2.97 4.96 -9.69
C PRO A 64 1.64 4.81 -10.40
N ALA A 65 1.18 5.89 -11.03
CA ALA A 65 -0.01 5.88 -11.88
C ALA A 65 0.24 4.89 -13.01
N THR A 66 -0.01 3.61 -12.73
CA THR A 66 -0.25 2.63 -13.78
C THR A 66 -1.39 3.25 -14.54
N LYS A 67 -1.27 3.34 -15.87
CA LYS A 67 -2.38 3.74 -16.75
C LYS A 67 -3.50 2.72 -16.54
N CYS A 68 -4.24 2.88 -15.46
CA CYS A 68 -5.49 2.22 -15.24
C CYS A 68 -6.35 2.77 -16.36
N THR A 69 -6.62 1.92 -17.33
CA THR A 69 -7.69 2.15 -18.29
C THR A 69 -8.88 2.70 -17.51
N PRO A 70 -9.53 3.78 -17.99
CA PRO A 70 -10.65 4.39 -17.29
C PRO A 70 -11.57 3.27 -16.85
N THR A 71 -11.70 3.15 -15.53
CA THR A 71 -12.37 2.02 -14.94
C THR A 71 -13.85 2.29 -15.07
N ASP A 72 -14.45 1.87 -16.18
CA ASP A 72 -15.87 2.12 -16.45
C ASP A 72 -16.72 1.67 -15.26
N GLU A 73 -17.86 2.34 -15.03
CA GLU A 73 -18.74 2.06 -13.88
C GLU A 73 -19.10 0.56 -13.76
N THR A 74 -19.20 -0.11 -14.90
CA THR A 74 -19.42 -1.55 -15.04
C THR A 74 -18.30 -2.35 -14.40
N TYR A 75 -17.04 -2.02 -14.66
CA TYR A 75 -15.90 -2.69 -14.05
C TYR A 75 -15.91 -2.55 -12.52
N ILE A 76 -16.21 -1.35 -12.01
CA ILE A 76 -16.30 -1.13 -10.56
C ILE A 76 -17.44 -1.95 -9.97
N LYS A 77 -18.61 -1.96 -10.59
CA LYS A 77 -19.78 -2.71 -10.12
C LYS A 77 -19.53 -4.23 -10.09
N GLU A 78 -18.76 -4.76 -11.05
CA GLU A 78 -18.45 -6.19 -11.18
C GLU A 78 -17.34 -6.65 -10.24
N HIS A 79 -16.31 -5.83 -10.01
CA HIS A 79 -15.10 -6.23 -9.27
C HIS A 79 -15.07 -5.71 -7.83
N LEU A 80 -15.91 -4.74 -7.47
CA LEU A 80 -16.01 -4.24 -6.09
C LEU A 80 -16.76 -5.24 -5.21
N ASN A 81 -16.02 -5.99 -4.39
CA ASN A 81 -16.62 -6.83 -3.36
C ASN A 81 -17.32 -5.98 -2.30
N SER A 82 -18.65 -5.88 -2.45
CA SER A 82 -19.54 -5.05 -1.64
C SER A 82 -20.50 -5.90 -0.79
N SER A 83 -20.19 -7.19 -0.60
CA SER A 83 -21.03 -8.14 0.16
C SER A 83 -21.28 -7.73 1.62
N HIS A 84 -20.40 -6.91 2.19
CA HIS A 84 -20.48 -6.42 3.56
C HIS A 84 -21.18 -5.05 3.69
N LEU A 85 -21.55 -4.41 2.57
CA LEU A 85 -22.15 -3.08 2.54
C LEU A 85 -23.67 -3.15 2.33
N LYS A 86 -24.40 -2.25 2.96
CA LYS A 86 -25.83 -2.03 2.67
C LYS A 86 -25.99 -1.35 1.30
N SER A 87 -27.17 -1.47 0.68
CA SER A 87 -27.48 -0.90 -0.64
C SER A 87 -27.10 0.59 -0.76
N ASP A 88 -27.45 1.39 0.25
CA ASP A 88 -27.18 2.83 0.26
C ASP A 88 -25.66 3.12 0.38
N GLN A 89 -24.95 2.34 1.20
CA GLN A 89 -23.50 2.47 1.37
C GLN A 89 -22.76 2.06 0.10
N LYS A 90 -23.24 1.00 -0.57
CA LYS A 90 -22.69 0.54 -1.84
C LYS A 90 -22.83 1.62 -2.91
N GLN A 91 -24.01 2.26 -3.02
CA GLN A 91 -24.22 3.34 -3.98
C GLN A 91 -23.32 4.54 -3.68
N ALA A 92 -23.25 4.97 -2.41
CA ALA A 92 -22.39 6.09 -2.01
C ALA A 92 -20.90 5.85 -2.32
N VAL A 93 -20.40 4.63 -2.14
CA VAL A 93 -19.02 4.26 -2.50
C VAL A 93 -18.81 4.28 -4.00
N ILE A 94 -19.74 3.74 -4.79
CA ILE A 94 -19.67 3.76 -6.26
C ILE A 94 -19.64 5.21 -6.77
N ASP A 95 -20.55 6.06 -6.29
CA ASP A 95 -20.63 7.46 -6.68
C ASP A 95 -19.35 8.23 -6.35
N LEU A 96 -18.76 7.95 -5.18
CA LEU A 96 -17.49 8.54 -4.76
C LEU A 96 -16.34 8.08 -5.65
N LEU A 97 -16.26 6.79 -5.97
CA LEU A 97 -15.21 6.26 -6.83
C LEU A 97 -15.29 6.85 -8.24
N ILE A 98 -16.49 6.92 -8.83
CA ILE A 98 -16.72 7.52 -10.16
C ILE A 98 -16.33 9.00 -10.16
N LYS A 99 -16.78 9.76 -9.15
CA LYS A 99 -16.49 11.21 -9.03
C LYS A 99 -15.00 11.52 -8.99
N ASN A 100 -14.18 10.64 -8.43
CA ASN A 100 -12.74 10.87 -8.23
C ASN A 100 -11.85 10.21 -9.30
N GLN A 101 -12.43 9.57 -10.33
CA GLN A 101 -11.63 8.98 -11.43
C GLN A 101 -10.81 10.02 -12.20
N ALA A 102 -11.26 11.28 -12.23
CA ALA A 102 -10.59 12.37 -12.94
C ALA A 102 -9.47 13.07 -12.13
N ILE A 103 -9.23 12.66 -10.88
CA ILE A 103 -8.33 13.38 -9.95
C ILE A 103 -6.97 12.67 -9.81
N ILE A 104 -6.71 11.63 -10.60
CA ILE A 104 -5.41 10.95 -10.62
C ILE A 104 -4.59 11.56 -11.79
N PRO A 105 -3.56 12.39 -11.53
CA PRO A 105 -2.63 12.84 -12.55
C PRO A 105 -1.77 11.71 -13.12
#